data_AF-A0A850QBH1-F1
#
_entry.id   AF-A0A850QBH1-F1
#
_cell.length_a   1.000
_cell.length_b   1.000
_cell.length_c   1.000
_cell.angle_alpha   90.00
_cell.angle_beta   90.00
_cell.angle_gamma   90.00
#
_symmetry.space_group_name_H-M   'P 1'
#
loop_
_entity.id
_entity.type
_entity.pdbx_description
1 polymer ?
#
loop_
_entity_poly.entity_id
_entity_poly.type
_entity_poly.pdbx_seq_one_letter_code
_entity_poly.pdbx_strand_id
1 'polypeptide(L)'
;MIRAGLALCALLAAGPVSANCAEMWFVRNLIFDNAGMCFFSPLGVAMFDNSDCTPDAKIEIGAIDEEIVATIKANEADLGCSVDTDQTELPVPHADLLRAVDQLPAVAKEESACLSFNAPTVPVRSSLGIGAAVISSVTAGDTVYFRYEPFGGWEFVVTERTAGWIPLGTITPESCLDWAG
;
A
#
# COMPACT_ATOMS: atom_id res chain seq x y z
N MET A 1 -9.51 -45.11 -39.71
CA MET A 1 -8.65 -43.93 -39.49
C MET A 1 -9.52 -42.82 -38.91
N ILE A 2 -9.52 -42.60 -37.60
CA ILE A 2 -10.15 -41.43 -36.97
C ILE A 2 -9.19 -40.96 -35.88
N ARG A 3 -8.53 -39.82 -36.11
CA ARG A 3 -7.65 -39.15 -35.14
C ARG A 3 -8.54 -38.29 -34.24
N ALA A 4 -8.71 -38.70 -32.99
CA ALA A 4 -9.26 -37.85 -31.95
C ALA A 4 -8.16 -36.85 -31.51
N GLY A 5 -8.32 -35.58 -31.87
CA GLY A 5 -7.47 -34.51 -31.36
C GLY A 5 -7.94 -34.12 -29.96
N LEU A 6 -7.15 -34.44 -28.94
CA LEU A 6 -7.32 -33.87 -27.60
C LEU A 6 -6.93 -32.39 -27.66
N ALA A 7 -7.91 -31.50 -27.57
CA ALA A 7 -7.67 -30.08 -27.29
C ALA A 7 -7.34 -29.95 -25.80
N LEU A 8 -6.07 -29.70 -25.48
CA LEU A 8 -5.62 -29.37 -24.13
C LEU A 8 -5.99 -27.91 -23.86
N CYS A 9 -7.10 -27.70 -23.14
CA CYS A 9 -7.50 -26.38 -22.66
C CYS A 9 -6.58 -26.04 -21.47
N ALA A 10 -5.60 -25.16 -21.67
CA ALA A 10 -4.77 -24.62 -20.60
C ALA A 10 -5.63 -23.67 -19.75
N LEU A 11 -6.11 -24.15 -18.62
CA LEU A 11 -6.69 -23.31 -17.56
C LEU A 11 -5.55 -22.45 -16.99
N LEU A 12 -5.52 -21.17 -17.34
CA LEU A 12 -4.76 -20.16 -16.60
C LEU A 12 -5.43 -20.01 -15.23
N ALA A 13 -4.96 -20.76 -14.24
CA ALA A 13 -5.33 -20.50 -12.86
C ALA A 13 -4.75 -19.15 -12.47
N ALA A 14 -5.61 -18.13 -12.32
CA ALA A 14 -5.24 -16.93 -11.60
C ALA A 14 -4.87 -17.37 -10.18
N GLY A 15 -3.57 -17.36 -9.87
CA GLY A 15 -3.09 -17.68 -8.54
C GLY A 15 -3.61 -16.65 -7.52
N PRO A 16 -3.55 -16.97 -6.21
CA PRO A 16 -3.83 -15.98 -5.18
C PRO A 16 -2.91 -14.78 -5.41
N VAL A 17 -3.53 -13.61 -5.61
CA VAL A 17 -2.84 -12.32 -5.61
C VAL A 17 -2.07 -12.24 -4.29
N SER A 18 -0.76 -12.00 -4.34
CA SER A 18 0.00 -11.80 -3.09
C SER A 18 -0.62 -10.65 -2.30
N ALA A 19 -0.58 -10.70 -0.97
CA ALA A 19 -1.10 -9.60 -0.15
C ALA A 19 -0.49 -8.25 -0.58
N ASN A 20 0.76 -8.25 -1.03
CA ASN A 20 1.45 -7.08 -1.55
C ASN A 20 0.84 -6.59 -2.88
N CYS A 21 0.45 -7.48 -3.80
CA CYS A 21 -0.22 -7.08 -5.05
C CYS A 21 -1.59 -6.43 -4.79
N ALA A 22 -2.36 -6.93 -3.83
CA ALA A 22 -3.64 -6.34 -3.43
C ALA A 22 -3.44 -4.92 -2.86
N GLU A 23 -2.49 -4.77 -1.93
CA GLU A 23 -2.16 -3.48 -1.32
C GLU A 23 -1.55 -2.49 -2.33
N MET A 24 -0.67 -2.95 -3.23
CA MET A 24 -0.10 -2.16 -4.33
C MET A 24 -1.19 -1.57 -5.23
N TRP A 25 -2.12 -2.43 -5.67
CA TRP A 25 -3.26 -1.97 -6.47
C TRP A 25 -4.10 -0.97 -5.70
N PHE A 26 -4.38 -1.25 -4.43
CA PHE A 26 -5.17 -0.35 -3.58
C PHE A 26 -4.51 1.02 -3.43
N VAL A 27 -3.26 1.09 -3.00
CA VAL A 27 -2.55 2.36 -2.75
C VAL A 27 -2.40 3.16 -4.04
N ARG A 28 -2.04 2.51 -5.16
CA ARG A 28 -1.95 3.18 -6.46
C ARG A 28 -3.28 3.80 -6.88
N ASN A 29 -4.40 3.12 -6.66
CA ASN A 29 -5.71 3.66 -7.02
C ASN A 29 -6.22 4.68 -6.00
N LEU A 30 -5.90 4.54 -4.71
CA LEU A 30 -6.23 5.54 -3.69
C LEU A 30 -5.57 6.91 -3.96
N ILE A 31 -4.36 6.93 -4.52
CA ILE A 31 -3.73 8.17 -5.00
C ILE A 31 -4.60 8.88 -6.05
N PHE A 32 -5.18 8.12 -6.97
CA PHE A 32 -6.04 8.66 -8.02
C PHE A 32 -7.43 9.02 -7.52
N ASP A 33 -7.97 8.23 -6.59
CA ASP A 33 -9.20 8.50 -5.86
C ASP A 33 -9.13 9.86 -5.15
N ASN A 34 -8.07 10.08 -4.36
CA ASN A 34 -7.79 11.35 -3.68
C ASN A 34 -7.63 12.53 -4.67
N ALA A 35 -7.30 12.26 -5.94
CA ALA A 35 -7.21 13.24 -7.01
C ALA A 35 -8.53 13.42 -7.80
N GLY A 36 -9.62 12.78 -7.38
CA GLY A 36 -10.96 12.92 -7.93
C GLY A 36 -11.31 11.97 -9.08
N MET A 37 -10.57 10.87 -9.24
CA MET A 37 -10.84 9.87 -10.28
C MET A 37 -12.09 9.05 -9.98
N CYS A 38 -13.01 8.95 -10.94
CA CYS A 38 -14.12 8.00 -10.85
C CYS A 38 -13.71 6.59 -11.31
N PHE A 39 -14.10 5.57 -10.56
CA PHE A 39 -13.88 4.17 -10.87
C PHE A 39 -15.13 3.50 -11.45
N PHE A 40 -14.96 2.62 -12.44
CA PHE A 40 -16.09 1.96 -13.13
C PHE A 40 -16.08 0.44 -13.05
N SER A 41 -14.98 -0.17 -12.61
CA SER A 41 -14.95 -1.62 -12.35
C SER A 41 -15.74 -1.94 -11.07
N PRO A 42 -16.32 -3.15 -10.95
CA PRO A 42 -16.97 -3.58 -9.70
C PRO A 42 -16.07 -3.39 -8.47
N LEU A 43 -14.79 -3.76 -8.58
CA LEU A 43 -13.86 -3.61 -7.47
C LEU A 43 -13.59 -2.14 -7.15
N GLY A 44 -13.35 -1.31 -8.17
CA GLY A 44 -13.05 0.10 -7.96
C GLY A 44 -14.22 0.84 -7.31
N VAL A 45 -15.45 0.60 -7.78
CA VAL A 45 -16.66 1.19 -7.15
C VAL A 45 -16.81 0.72 -5.70
N ALA A 46 -16.60 -0.57 -5.43
CA ALA A 46 -16.72 -1.10 -4.08
C ALA A 46 -15.65 -0.55 -3.12
N MET A 47 -14.43 -0.33 -3.62
CA MET A 47 -13.33 0.18 -2.80
C MET A 47 -13.36 1.70 -2.66
N PHE A 48 -13.87 2.48 -3.61
CA PHE A 48 -13.68 3.93 -3.64
C PHE A 48 -14.97 4.77 -3.68
N ASP A 49 -16.15 4.14 -3.72
CA ASP A 49 -17.51 4.72 -3.61
C ASP A 49 -17.94 5.83 -4.60
N ASN A 50 -17.00 6.50 -5.27
CA ASN A 50 -17.18 7.59 -6.25
C ASN A 50 -17.97 8.79 -5.71
N SER A 51 -18.05 9.00 -4.40
CA SER A 51 -18.92 10.04 -3.82
C SER A 51 -18.40 11.47 -4.04
N ASP A 52 -17.11 11.64 -4.31
CA ASP A 52 -16.41 12.92 -4.47
C ASP A 52 -15.64 13.06 -5.79
N CYS A 53 -15.86 12.14 -6.75
CA CYS A 53 -15.20 12.17 -8.05
C CYS A 53 -15.98 12.99 -9.10
N THR A 54 -15.29 13.42 -10.18
CA THR A 54 -15.94 14.08 -11.34
C THR A 54 -15.68 13.27 -12.62
N PRO A 55 -16.72 12.75 -13.30
CA PRO A 55 -16.56 12.07 -14.58
C PRO A 55 -15.87 12.96 -15.61
N ASP A 56 -14.98 12.38 -16.42
CA ASP A 56 -14.22 13.05 -17.48
C ASP A 56 -13.29 14.19 -17.01
N ALA A 57 -13.07 14.34 -15.70
CA ALA A 57 -12.08 15.27 -15.19
C ALA A 57 -10.66 14.87 -15.63
N LYS A 58 -9.86 15.86 -15.99
CA LYS A 58 -8.42 15.66 -16.16
C LYS A 58 -7.82 15.45 -14.77
N ILE A 59 -7.42 14.21 -14.48
CA ILE A 59 -6.77 13.87 -13.22
C ILE A 59 -5.30 14.31 -13.27
N GLU A 60 -4.91 15.12 -12.31
CA GLU A 60 -3.52 15.53 -12.09
C GLU A 60 -3.14 15.12 -10.68
N ILE A 61 -2.03 14.40 -10.54
CA ILE A 61 -1.46 14.00 -9.24
C ILE A 61 -0.15 14.75 -9.03
N GLY A 62 0.28 14.88 -7.77
CA GLY A 62 1.52 15.59 -7.44
C GLY A 62 2.77 14.84 -7.93
N ALA A 63 3.90 15.54 -8.08
CA ALA A 63 5.15 14.92 -8.54
C ALA A 63 5.64 13.77 -7.65
N ILE A 64 5.39 13.85 -6.33
CA ILE A 64 5.72 12.77 -5.38
C ILE A 64 4.82 11.55 -5.64
N ASP A 65 3.53 11.78 -5.85
CA ASP A 65 2.57 10.71 -6.19
C ASP A 65 2.88 10.06 -7.53
N GLU A 66 3.34 10.82 -8.52
CA GLU A 66 3.82 10.26 -9.80
C GLU A 66 4.97 9.28 -9.59
N GLU A 67 5.94 9.62 -8.74
CA GLU A 67 7.08 8.77 -8.40
C GLU A 67 6.66 7.52 -7.61
N ILE A 68 5.74 7.67 -6.66
CA ILE A 68 5.15 6.55 -5.91
C ILE A 68 4.39 5.61 -6.84
N VAL A 69 3.52 6.13 -7.70
CA VAL A 69 2.77 5.34 -8.69
C VAL A 69 3.71 4.62 -9.64
N ALA A 70 4.79 5.27 -10.09
CA ALA A 70 5.79 4.65 -10.94
C ALA A 70 6.50 3.49 -10.22
N THR A 71 6.85 3.69 -8.95
CA THR A 71 7.49 2.67 -8.10
C THR A 71 6.57 1.48 -7.87
N ILE A 72 5.30 1.72 -7.51
CA ILE A 72 4.30 0.66 -7.34
C ILE A 72 4.13 -0.13 -8.64
N LYS A 73 4.00 0.53 -9.80
CA LYS A 73 3.86 -0.17 -11.09
C LYS A 73 5.08 -1.03 -11.43
N ALA A 74 6.28 -0.58 -11.09
CA ALA A 74 7.50 -1.37 -11.27
C ALA A 74 7.46 -2.63 -10.38
N ASN A 75 7.10 -2.47 -9.11
CA ASN A 75 6.96 -3.59 -8.18
C ASN A 75 5.81 -4.56 -8.59
N GLU A 76 4.67 -4.04 -9.07
CA GLU A 76 3.57 -4.82 -9.62
C GLU A 76 4.05 -5.68 -10.81
N ALA A 77 4.85 -5.10 -11.71
CA ALA A 77 5.40 -5.80 -12.87
C ALA A 77 6.39 -6.90 -12.47
N ASP A 78 7.30 -6.61 -11.53
CA ASP A 78 8.29 -7.57 -11.01
C ASP A 78 7.62 -8.79 -10.36
N LEU A 79 6.52 -8.57 -9.64
CA LEU A 79 5.76 -9.63 -8.96
C LEU A 79 4.73 -10.33 -9.87
N GLY A 80 4.54 -9.85 -11.10
CA GLY A 80 3.52 -10.36 -12.02
C GLY A 80 2.10 -10.15 -11.49
N CYS A 81 1.85 -9.04 -10.79
CA CYS A 81 0.57 -8.75 -10.18
C CYS A 81 -0.55 -8.65 -11.23
N SER A 82 -1.67 -9.33 -10.96
CA SER A 82 -2.88 -9.29 -11.78
C SER A 82 -4.10 -9.34 -10.87
N VAL A 83 -4.55 -8.18 -10.43
CA VAL A 83 -5.75 -8.06 -9.57
C VAL A 83 -7.00 -8.25 -10.40
N ASP A 84 -7.86 -9.19 -10.01
CA ASP A 84 -9.20 -9.33 -10.56
C ASP A 84 -10.04 -8.11 -10.14
N THR A 85 -10.50 -7.32 -11.11
CA THR A 85 -11.31 -6.12 -10.87
C THR A 85 -12.82 -6.37 -10.99
N ASP A 86 -13.23 -7.59 -11.33
CA ASP A 86 -14.65 -7.98 -11.44
C ASP A 86 -15.23 -8.42 -10.09
N GLN A 87 -14.39 -8.73 -9.11
CA GLN A 87 -14.79 -8.91 -7.70
C GLN A 87 -15.18 -7.58 -7.04
N THR A 88 -15.73 -7.64 -5.83
CA THR A 88 -16.16 -6.44 -5.07
C THR A 88 -15.44 -6.28 -3.73
N GLU A 89 -14.50 -7.18 -3.43
CA GLU A 89 -13.72 -7.15 -2.19
C GLU A 89 -12.25 -7.41 -2.54
N LEU A 90 -11.35 -6.76 -1.81
CA LEU A 90 -9.91 -6.97 -1.93
C LEU A 90 -9.31 -6.96 -0.52
N PRO A 91 -8.54 -8.00 -0.14
CA PRO A 91 -7.94 -8.06 1.19
C PRO A 91 -6.78 -7.08 1.27
N VAL A 92 -7.04 -5.90 1.84
CA VAL A 92 -6.03 -4.87 2.09
C VAL A 92 -5.94 -4.65 3.59
N PRO A 93 -4.93 -5.21 4.26
CA PRO A 93 -4.69 -4.91 5.66
C PRO A 93 -4.56 -3.41 5.87
N HIS A 94 -5.15 -2.88 6.93
CA HIS A 94 -4.99 -1.47 7.32
C HIS A 94 -5.45 -0.44 6.27
N ALA A 95 -6.37 -0.79 5.36
CA ALA A 95 -6.92 0.15 4.37
C ALA A 95 -7.41 1.46 5.00
N ASP A 96 -8.08 1.39 6.14
CA ASP A 96 -8.55 2.57 6.88
C ASP A 96 -7.41 3.47 7.36
N LEU A 97 -6.27 2.89 7.75
CA LEU A 97 -5.10 3.65 8.16
C LEU A 97 -4.40 4.31 6.96
N LEU A 98 -4.38 3.64 5.80
CA LEU A 98 -3.88 4.20 4.55
C LEU A 98 -4.76 5.35 4.05
N ARG A 99 -6.08 5.29 4.23
CA ARG A 99 -6.98 6.41 3.92
C ARG A 99 -6.79 7.64 4.82
N ALA A 100 -6.21 7.44 6.00
CA ALA A 100 -6.05 8.51 6.99
C ALA A 100 -4.75 9.33 6.81
N VAL A 101 -3.89 8.98 5.86
CA VAL A 101 -2.64 9.72 5.58
C VAL A 101 -2.80 10.65 4.38
N ASP A 102 -2.14 11.80 4.43
CA ASP A 102 -2.18 12.81 3.35
C ASP A 102 -1.24 12.41 2.20
N GLN A 103 -0.06 11.86 2.52
CA GLN A 103 0.90 11.35 1.53
C GLN A 103 0.99 9.83 1.66
N LEU A 104 0.53 9.12 0.63
CA LEU A 104 0.63 7.67 0.56
C LEU A 104 2.06 7.22 0.28
N PRO A 105 2.47 6.02 0.72
CA PRO A 105 3.77 5.44 0.42
C PRO A 105 3.75 4.54 -0.83
N ALA A 106 4.92 4.18 -1.36
CA ALA A 106 5.02 3.05 -2.28
C ALA A 106 5.13 1.74 -1.50
N VAL A 107 4.32 0.73 -1.84
CA VAL A 107 4.39 -0.61 -1.22
C VAL A 107 5.67 -1.31 -1.67
N ALA A 108 6.43 -1.84 -0.71
CA ALA A 108 7.67 -2.55 -0.99
C ALA A 108 7.42 -4.01 -1.42
N LYS A 109 8.41 -4.63 -2.05
CA LYS A 109 8.36 -6.06 -2.39
C LYS A 109 8.63 -6.97 -1.19
N GLU A 110 9.43 -6.48 -0.25
CA GLU A 110 9.87 -7.18 0.95
C GLU A 110 9.30 -6.48 2.19
N GLU A 111 9.22 -7.21 3.29
CA GLU A 111 8.78 -6.66 4.56
C GLU A 111 9.69 -7.10 5.70
N SER A 112 9.77 -6.27 6.74
CA SER A 112 10.39 -6.61 8.01
C SER A 112 9.55 -6.03 9.15
N ALA A 113 9.86 -6.43 10.39
CA ALA A 113 9.17 -5.88 11.55
C ALA A 113 10.06 -5.75 12.78
N CYS A 114 9.86 -4.65 13.50
CA CYS A 114 10.29 -4.48 14.87
C CYS A 114 9.26 -5.14 15.78
N LEU A 115 9.65 -6.20 16.49
CA LEU A 115 8.77 -6.91 17.41
C LEU A 115 8.93 -6.30 18.82
N SER A 116 7.81 -5.85 19.38
CA SER A 116 7.74 -5.24 20.71
C SER A 116 8.71 -4.05 20.87
N PHE A 117 8.38 -2.94 20.21
CA PHE A 117 9.12 -1.68 20.30
C PHE A 117 9.41 -1.29 21.76
N ASN A 118 10.63 -0.87 22.06
CA ASN A 118 11.12 -0.65 23.43
C ASN A 118 12.00 0.61 23.54
N ALA A 119 11.60 1.68 22.86
CA ALA A 119 12.27 2.99 22.94
C ALA A 119 11.22 4.11 23.19
N PRO A 120 11.65 5.39 23.35
CA PRO A 120 10.72 6.50 23.53
C PRO A 120 9.69 6.59 22.40
N THR A 121 8.50 7.10 22.73
CA THR A 121 7.40 7.30 21.77
C THR A 121 7.85 8.09 20.55
N VAL A 122 7.52 7.57 19.36
CA VAL A 122 7.84 8.18 18.08
C VAL A 122 6.58 8.80 17.48
N PRO A 123 6.56 10.12 17.19
CA PRO A 123 5.42 10.75 16.53
C PRO A 123 5.32 10.29 15.07
N VAL A 124 4.12 9.89 14.65
CA VAL A 124 3.82 9.46 13.28
C VAL A 124 3.02 10.53 12.57
N ARG A 125 3.40 10.82 11.32
CA ARG A 125 2.90 11.96 10.55
C ARG A 125 2.07 11.54 9.35
N SER A 126 1.09 12.37 8.98
CA SER A 126 0.24 12.15 7.80
C SER A 126 0.97 12.37 6.48
N SER A 127 2.07 13.12 6.47
CA SER A 127 2.84 13.46 5.27
C SER A 127 4.33 13.54 5.56
N LEU A 128 5.11 13.73 4.50
CA LEU A 128 6.56 13.90 4.55
C LEU A 128 6.93 15.24 5.20
N GLY A 129 8.00 15.26 5.99
CA GLY A 129 8.55 16.47 6.60
C GLY A 129 8.13 16.71 8.05
N ILE A 130 9.00 17.39 8.81
CA ILE A 130 8.80 17.62 10.25
C ILE A 130 7.63 18.59 10.56
N GLY A 131 7.18 19.33 9.56
CA GLY A 131 6.02 20.23 9.66
C GLY A 131 4.67 19.56 9.41
N ALA A 132 4.64 18.33 8.89
CA ALA A 132 3.41 17.60 8.64
C ALA A 132 2.67 17.28 9.95
N ALA A 133 1.34 17.16 9.89
CA ALA A 133 0.52 16.89 11.06
C ALA A 133 0.93 15.56 11.72
N VAL A 134 1.05 15.57 13.05
CA VAL A 134 1.20 14.34 13.83
C VAL A 134 -0.20 13.77 14.01
N ILE A 135 -0.44 12.59 13.45
CA ILE A 135 -1.76 11.92 13.46
C ILE A 135 -1.82 10.79 14.48
N SER A 136 -0.67 10.25 14.87
CA SER A 136 -0.57 9.19 15.87
C SER A 136 0.86 9.04 16.39
N SER A 137 1.15 7.91 17.04
CA SER A 137 2.48 7.61 17.55
C SER A 137 2.73 6.12 17.65
N VAL A 138 3.98 5.70 17.45
CA VAL A 138 4.48 4.39 17.86
C VAL A 138 4.87 4.45 19.33
N THR A 139 4.43 3.47 20.11
CA THR A 139 4.60 3.39 21.57
C THR A 139 5.19 2.06 21.99
N ALA A 140 5.78 2.02 23.19
CA ALA A 140 6.41 0.81 23.71
C ALA A 140 5.41 -0.37 23.72
N GLY A 141 5.86 -1.52 23.22
CA GLY A 141 5.09 -2.74 23.04
C GLY A 141 4.45 -2.90 21.66
N ASP A 142 4.40 -1.86 20.82
CA ASP A 142 3.86 -2.00 19.46
C ASP A 142 4.76 -2.92 18.59
N THR A 143 4.14 -3.75 17.76
CA THR A 143 4.83 -4.35 16.60
C THR A 143 4.77 -3.36 15.45
N VAL A 144 5.93 -3.02 14.89
CA VAL A 144 6.06 -2.03 13.82
C VAL A 144 6.51 -2.71 12.54
N TYR A 145 5.68 -2.66 11.52
CA TYR A 145 5.91 -3.25 10.21
C TYR A 145 6.54 -2.22 9.26
N PHE A 146 7.59 -2.66 8.58
CA PHE A 146 8.27 -1.94 7.50
C PHE A 146 7.99 -2.69 6.20
N ARG A 147 6.99 -2.23 5.46
CA ARG A 147 6.49 -2.88 4.23
C ARG A 147 6.31 -1.91 3.06
N TYR A 148 6.93 -0.74 3.19
CA TYR A 148 6.85 0.36 2.25
C TYR A 148 8.24 0.88 1.93
N GLU A 149 8.40 1.42 0.72
CA GLU A 149 9.64 2.03 0.28
C GLU A 149 9.88 3.35 1.04
N PRO A 150 11.10 3.58 1.55
CA PRO A 150 11.44 4.88 2.13
C PRO A 150 11.48 5.95 1.05
N PHE A 151 11.15 7.19 1.43
CA PHE A 151 11.12 8.31 0.50
C PHE A 151 11.68 9.58 1.14
N GLY A 152 12.63 10.23 0.47
CA GLY A 152 13.12 11.56 0.89
C GLY A 152 13.66 11.65 2.32
N GLY A 153 14.24 10.57 2.87
CA GLY A 153 14.71 10.51 4.26
C GLY A 153 13.63 10.21 5.30
N TRP A 154 12.47 9.75 4.85
CA TRP A 154 11.35 9.28 5.67
C TRP A 154 11.06 7.82 5.38
N GLU A 155 10.50 7.15 6.36
CA GLU A 155 10.04 5.76 6.27
C GLU A 155 8.58 5.69 6.72
N PHE A 156 7.79 4.91 6.01
CA PHE A 156 6.39 4.71 6.34
C PHE A 156 6.24 3.44 7.17
N VAL A 157 5.67 3.58 8.35
CA VAL A 157 5.52 2.47 9.30
C VAL A 157 4.05 2.19 9.56
N VAL A 158 3.74 0.92 9.82
CA VAL A 158 2.39 0.49 10.21
C VAL A 158 2.46 -0.33 11.50
N THR A 159 1.51 -0.11 12.39
CA THR A 159 1.19 -0.98 13.54
C THR A 159 -0.28 -1.38 13.45
N GLU A 160 -0.78 -2.17 14.42
CA GLU A 160 -2.22 -2.48 14.49
C GLU A 160 -3.13 -1.24 14.54
N ARG A 161 -2.60 -0.08 14.97
CA ARG A 161 -3.41 1.11 15.29
C ARG A 161 -2.91 2.38 14.60
N THR A 162 -1.90 2.29 13.75
CA THR A 162 -1.21 3.47 13.22
C THR A 162 -0.57 3.18 11.88
N ALA A 163 -0.64 4.17 10.98
CA ALA A 163 0.12 4.20 9.75
C ALA A 163 0.59 5.64 9.51
N GLY A 164 1.81 5.80 8.99
CA GLY A 164 2.31 7.12 8.59
C GLY A 164 3.82 7.22 8.56
N TRP A 165 4.29 8.44 8.36
CA TRP A 165 5.71 8.75 8.15
C TRP A 165 6.44 9.05 9.45
N ILE A 166 7.63 8.49 9.57
CA ILE A 166 8.64 8.81 10.58
C ILE A 166 9.97 9.13 9.90
N PRO A 167 10.89 9.87 10.55
CA PRO A 167 12.23 10.05 10.00
C PRO A 167 12.93 8.69 9.83
N LEU A 168 13.58 8.49 8.69
CA LEU A 168 14.29 7.24 8.40
C LEU A 168 15.34 6.93 9.47
N GLY A 169 15.40 5.66 9.91
CA GLY A 169 16.34 5.23 10.95
C GLY A 169 15.96 5.66 12.37
N THR A 170 14.74 6.16 12.60
CA THR A 170 14.23 6.43 13.95
C THR A 170 14.04 5.14 14.74
N ILE A 171 13.58 4.07 14.08
CA ILE A 171 13.43 2.75 14.67
C ILE A 171 14.56 1.89 14.12
N THR A 172 15.35 1.32 15.02
CA THR A 172 16.50 0.46 14.71
C THR A 172 16.38 -0.88 15.45
N PRO A 173 17.16 -1.92 15.11
CA PRO A 173 17.13 -3.18 15.85
C PRO A 173 17.33 -3.03 17.37
N GLU A 174 18.11 -2.05 17.82
CA GLU A 174 18.34 -1.78 19.25
C GLU A 174 17.13 -1.19 19.96
N SER A 175 16.17 -0.64 19.19
CA SER A 175 14.90 -0.13 19.71
C SER A 175 13.82 -1.20 19.84
N CYS A 176 14.11 -2.45 19.49
CA CYS A 176 13.17 -3.56 19.45
C CYS A 176 13.60 -4.67 20.40
N LEU A 177 12.65 -5.45 20.94
CA LEU A 177 13.02 -6.67 21.67
C LEU A 177 13.46 -7.78 20.72
N ASP A 178 12.89 -7.82 19.52
CA ASP A 178 13.28 -8.76 18.46
C ASP A 178 13.00 -8.15 17.08
N TRP A 179 13.59 -8.72 16.03
CA TRP A 179 13.45 -8.26 14.65
C TRP A 179 13.09 -9.41 13.73
N ALA A 180 12.03 -9.24 12.94
CA ALA A 180 11.61 -10.20 11.92
C ALA A 180 11.98 -9.70 10.52
N GLY A 181 12.57 -10.57 9.71
CA GLY A 181 12.98 -10.32 8.32
C GLY A 181 13.60 -11.56 7.69
#